data_AF-A0A349IR11-F1
#
_entry.id   AF-A0A349IR11-F1
#
_cell.length_a   1.000
_cell.length_b   1.000
_cell.length_c   1.000
_cell.angle_alpha   90.00
_cell.angle_beta   90.00
_cell.angle_gamma   90.00
#
_symmetry.space_group_name_H-M   'P 1'
#
loop_
_entity.id
_entity.type
_entity.pdbx_description
1 polymer ?
#
loop_
_entity_poly.entity_id
_entity_poly.type
_entity_poly.pdbx_seq_one_letter_code
_entity_poly.pdbx_strand_id
1 'polypeptide(L)'
;MDFRLTSALHAWMEKEGIMDDCDVISVAGISKAIAEDKESNDAKFILKQIELSSKLHDIKTLYLIHHTDCGAYGGHNAFQSIDTEKQTYIHDMEKVKKVIHESFSGLKIRCILAEMHSPENIQFVSLN
;
A
#
# COMPACT_ATOMS: atom_id res chain seq x y z
N MET A 1 5.97 -3.16 -5.22
CA MET A 1 6.77 -3.98 -6.15
C MET A 1 7.01 -5.33 -5.49
N ASP A 2 6.34 -6.37 -5.98
CA ASP A 2 6.62 -7.77 -5.65
C ASP A 2 5.94 -8.65 -6.72
N PHE A 3 6.71 -9.46 -7.46
CA PHE A 3 6.16 -10.27 -8.55
C PHE A 3 5.22 -11.37 -8.06
N ARG A 4 5.34 -11.78 -6.79
CA ARG A 4 4.49 -12.80 -6.16
C ARG A 4 3.06 -12.31 -5.98
N LEU A 5 2.85 -10.99 -5.99
CA LEU A 5 1.56 -10.35 -5.79
C LEU A 5 0.84 -10.01 -7.11
N THR A 6 1.58 -9.89 -8.23
CA THR A 6 1.07 -9.30 -9.48
C THR A 6 -0.23 -9.93 -9.97
N SER A 7 -0.28 -11.25 -10.14
CA SER A 7 -1.47 -11.93 -10.67
C SER A 7 -2.69 -11.80 -9.75
N ALA A 8 -2.49 -11.97 -8.44
CA ALA A 8 -3.56 -11.86 -7.46
C ALA A 8 -4.07 -10.42 -7.34
N LEU A 9 -3.18 -9.44 -7.40
CA LEU A 9 -3.54 -8.02 -7.38
C LEU A 9 -4.33 -7.63 -8.62
N HIS A 10 -3.93 -8.07 -9.81
CA HIS A 10 -4.68 -7.82 -11.04
C HIS A 10 -6.09 -8.41 -10.97
N ALA A 11 -6.22 -9.68 -10.55
CA ALA A 11 -7.52 -10.31 -10.38
C ALA A 11 -8.40 -9.60 -9.33
N TRP A 12 -7.79 -9.11 -8.25
CA TRP A 12 -8.48 -8.30 -7.25
C TRP A 12 -8.92 -6.95 -7.82
N MET A 13 -8.06 -6.24 -8.56
CA MET A 13 -8.38 -4.97 -9.20
C MET A 13 -9.51 -5.09 -10.24
N GLU A 14 -9.52 -6.17 -11.03
CA GLU A 14 -10.62 -6.48 -11.95
C GLU A 14 -11.94 -6.67 -11.19
N LYS A 15 -11.91 -7.44 -10.09
CA LYS A 15 -13.08 -7.68 -9.25
C LYS A 15 -13.62 -6.41 -8.60
N GLU A 16 -12.73 -5.52 -8.15
CA GLU A 16 -13.11 -4.22 -7.58
C GLU A 16 -13.52 -3.20 -8.66
N GLY A 17 -13.37 -3.54 -9.95
CA GLY A 17 -13.74 -2.67 -11.07
C GLY A 17 -12.82 -1.46 -11.23
N ILE A 18 -11.58 -1.54 -10.73
CA ILE A 18 -10.57 -0.47 -10.82
C ILE A 18 -9.43 -0.81 -11.79
N MET A 19 -9.47 -1.99 -12.41
CA MET A 19 -8.54 -2.36 -13.46
C MET A 19 -8.67 -1.38 -14.62
N ASP A 20 -7.53 -0.89 -15.11
CA ASP A 20 -7.41 0.11 -16.20
C ASP A 20 -8.10 1.48 -15.95
N ASP A 21 -8.63 1.73 -14.75
CA ASP A 21 -9.24 3.01 -14.32
C ASP A 21 -8.46 3.68 -13.18
N CYS A 22 -7.18 3.34 -13.03
CA CYS A 22 -6.32 3.92 -12.00
C CYS A 22 -4.86 4.08 -12.43
N ASP A 23 -4.19 5.08 -11.85
CA ASP A 23 -2.74 5.17 -11.88
C ASP A 23 -2.12 4.15 -10.92
N VAL A 24 -1.27 3.26 -11.42
CA VAL A 24 -0.57 2.26 -10.59
C VAL A 24 0.84 2.72 -10.27
N ILE A 25 1.11 2.92 -8.97
CA ILE A 25 2.45 3.20 -8.46
C ILE A 25 2.94 2.02 -7.61
N SER A 26 4.01 1.36 -8.05
CA SER A 26 4.54 0.17 -7.38
C SER A 26 6.04 0.34 -7.10
N VAL A 27 6.37 0.70 -5.86
CA VAL A 27 7.74 0.97 -5.41
C VAL A 27 8.10 0.05 -4.25
N ALA A 28 9.33 -0.45 -4.19
CA ALA A 28 9.78 -1.33 -3.13
C ALA A 28 9.84 -0.59 -1.78
N GLY A 29 9.26 -1.17 -0.72
CA GLY A 29 9.37 -0.64 0.65
C GLY A 29 8.77 0.75 0.91
N ILE A 30 8.07 1.34 -0.05
CA ILE A 30 7.72 2.77 -0.01
C ILE A 30 6.91 3.18 1.21
N SER A 31 5.94 2.38 1.63
CA SER A 31 5.14 2.70 2.81
C SER A 31 5.93 2.63 4.10
N LYS A 32 6.89 1.71 4.20
CA LYS A 32 7.82 1.64 5.34
C LYS A 32 8.67 2.90 5.41
N ALA A 33 9.23 3.33 4.29
CA ALA A 33 10.03 4.55 4.21
C ALA A 33 9.24 5.79 4.66
N ILE A 34 7.98 5.93 4.22
CA ILE A 34 7.10 7.02 4.68
C ILE A 34 6.81 6.91 6.19
N ALA A 35 6.52 5.70 6.68
CA ALA A 35 6.17 5.45 8.08
C ALA A 35 7.34 5.70 9.05
N GLU A 36 8.57 5.49 8.60
CA GLU A 36 9.81 5.73 9.35
C GLU A 36 10.24 7.20 9.29
N ASP A 37 10.24 7.80 8.09
CA ASP A 37 10.62 9.19 7.87
C ASP A 37 9.82 9.83 6.74
N LYS A 38 8.83 10.65 7.11
CA LYS A 38 7.99 11.40 6.17
C LYS A 38 8.74 12.46 5.36
N GLU A 39 9.96 12.83 5.77
CA GLU A 39 10.82 13.80 5.07
C GLU A 39 11.88 13.13 4.18
N SER A 40 11.90 11.79 4.14
CA SER A 40 12.82 11.02 3.29
C SER A 40 12.62 11.31 1.80
N ASN A 41 13.64 11.03 0.99
CA ASN A 41 13.53 11.19 -0.47
C ASN A 41 12.45 10.28 -1.08
N ASP A 42 12.27 9.08 -0.53
CA ASP A 42 11.22 8.15 -0.95
C ASP A 42 9.82 8.71 -0.64
N ALA A 43 9.62 9.23 0.58
CA ALA A 43 8.36 9.89 0.95
C ALA A 43 8.06 11.11 0.06
N LYS A 44 9.06 11.95 -0.21
CA LYS A 44 8.91 13.10 -1.12
C LYS A 44 8.57 12.65 -2.54
N PHE A 45 9.23 11.59 -3.03
CA PHE A 45 8.97 11.05 -4.36
C PHE A 45 7.52 10.57 -4.50
N ILE A 46 7.03 9.76 -3.57
CA ILE A 46 5.68 9.20 -3.67
C ILE A 46 4.60 10.26 -3.46
N LEU A 47 4.78 11.21 -2.53
CA LEU A 47 3.87 12.34 -2.39
C LEU A 47 3.83 13.18 -3.67
N LYS A 48 4.96 13.33 -4.37
CA LYS A 48 4.99 14.00 -5.68
C LYS A 48 4.19 13.24 -6.75
N GLN A 49 4.24 11.90 -6.75
CA GLN A 49 3.41 11.12 -7.69
C GLN A 49 1.92 11.26 -7.39
N ILE A 50 1.52 11.22 -6.12
CA ILE A 50 0.12 11.44 -5.70
C ILE A 50 -0.36 12.84 -6.11
N GLU A 51 0.50 13.85 -5.93
CA GLU A 51 0.22 15.22 -6.39
C GLU A 51 0.00 15.29 -7.91
N LEU A 52 0.84 14.60 -8.69
CA LEU A 52 0.72 14.55 -10.14
C LEU A 52 -0.58 13.86 -10.59
N SER A 53 -0.90 12.69 -10.04
CA SER A 53 -2.18 12.01 -10.32
C SER A 53 -3.38 12.88 -9.95
N SER A 54 -3.32 13.60 -8.82
CA SER A 54 -4.39 14.53 -8.41
C SER A 54 -4.54 15.70 -9.39
N LYS A 55 -3.44 16.23 -9.92
CA LYS A 55 -3.47 17.37 -10.86
C LYS A 55 -3.87 16.98 -12.28
N LEU A 56 -3.41 15.82 -12.76
CA LEU A 56 -3.58 15.42 -14.14
C LEU A 56 -4.86 14.61 -14.36
N HIS A 57 -5.24 13.78 -13.39
CA HIS A 57 -6.35 12.82 -13.53
C HIS A 57 -7.44 13.01 -12.47
N ASP A 58 -7.35 14.04 -11.62
CA ASP A 58 -8.35 14.39 -10.60
C ASP A 58 -8.81 13.20 -9.73
N ILE A 59 -7.84 12.38 -9.31
CA ILE A 59 -8.11 11.17 -8.52
C ILE A 59 -8.92 11.49 -7.26
N LYS A 60 -9.91 10.65 -6.95
CA LYS A 60 -10.77 10.80 -5.76
C LYS A 60 -10.48 9.79 -4.67
N THR A 61 -9.95 8.63 -5.07
CA THR A 61 -9.67 7.51 -4.17
C THR A 61 -8.22 7.08 -4.36
N LEU A 62 -7.51 6.88 -3.25
CA LEU A 62 -6.18 6.29 -3.21
C LEU A 62 -6.26 4.95 -2.49
N TYR A 63 -5.88 3.87 -3.18
CA TYR A 63 -5.74 2.55 -2.58
C TYR A 63 -4.31 2.37 -2.08
N LEU A 64 -4.15 2.35 -0.76
CA LEU A 64 -2.90 2.01 -0.09
C LEU A 64 -2.90 0.50 0.15
N ILE A 65 -2.09 -0.23 -0.60
CA ILE A 65 -2.05 -1.70 -0.53
C ILE A 65 -0.72 -2.15 0.05
N HIS A 66 -0.77 -2.86 1.17
CA HIS A 66 0.37 -3.57 1.75
C HIS A 66 0.21 -5.06 1.51
N HIS A 67 1.28 -5.84 1.61
CA HIS A 67 1.20 -7.29 1.59
C HIS A 67 2.06 -7.89 2.69
N THR A 68 1.60 -8.93 3.39
CA THR A 68 2.45 -9.66 4.34
C THR A 68 3.58 -10.39 3.61
N ASP A 69 4.56 -10.91 4.35
CA ASP A 69 5.81 -11.47 3.80
C ASP A 69 6.59 -10.47 2.94
N CYS A 70 6.55 -9.19 3.31
CA CYS A 70 7.25 -8.14 2.57
C CYS A 70 8.74 -8.14 2.89
N GLY A 71 9.57 -8.23 1.85
CA GLY A 71 11.04 -8.24 2.01
C GLY A 71 11.60 -6.97 2.67
N ALA A 72 10.97 -5.80 2.49
CA ALA A 72 11.38 -4.56 3.15
C ALA A 72 11.23 -4.61 4.68
N TYR A 73 10.33 -5.47 5.18
CA TYR A 73 10.12 -5.75 6.59
C TYR A 73 10.88 -7.00 7.06
N GLY A 74 11.58 -7.70 6.16
CA GLY A 74 12.29 -8.95 6.45
C GLY A 74 11.46 -10.23 6.29
N GLY A 75 10.26 -10.12 5.69
CA GLY A 75 9.33 -11.25 5.50
C GLY A 75 8.74 -11.76 6.81
N HIS A 76 7.98 -12.86 6.74
CA HIS A 76 7.34 -13.46 7.92
C HIS A 76 8.33 -13.77 9.06
N ASN A 77 9.55 -14.19 8.71
CA ASN A 77 10.58 -14.59 9.67
C ASN A 77 11.12 -13.44 10.54
N ALA A 78 10.85 -12.18 10.17
CA ALA A 78 11.24 -11.02 10.97
C ALA A 78 10.27 -10.76 12.14
N PHE A 79 9.14 -11.45 12.19
CA PHE A 79 8.09 -11.26 13.18
C PHE A 79 7.95 -12.47 14.10
N GLN A 80 7.45 -12.24 15.32
CA GLN A 80 7.21 -13.33 16.28
C GLN A 80 6.02 -14.20 15.87
N SER A 81 5.02 -13.60 15.22
CA SER A 81 3.85 -14.27 14.69
C SER A 81 3.23 -13.47 13.54
N ILE A 82 2.36 -14.13 12.75
CA ILE A 82 1.55 -13.47 11.71
C ILE A 82 0.69 -12.35 12.29
N ASP A 83 0.16 -12.50 13.51
CA ASP A 83 -0.60 -11.44 14.15
C ASP A 83 0.28 -10.21 14.43
N THR A 84 1.50 -10.40 14.95
CA THR A 84 2.41 -9.26 15.18
C THR A 84 2.80 -8.57 13.89
N GLU A 85 3.02 -9.32 12.81
CA GLU A 85 3.26 -8.76 11.48
C GLU A 85 2.08 -7.91 11.01
N LYS A 86 0.87 -8.47 11.02
CA LYS A 86 -0.35 -7.74 10.64
C LYS A 86 -0.51 -6.44 11.41
N GLN A 87 -0.34 -6.47 12.73
CA GLN A 87 -0.48 -5.27 13.55
C GLN A 87 0.58 -4.21 13.22
N THR A 88 1.83 -4.61 12.95
CA THR A 88 2.87 -3.67 12.48
C THR A 88 2.46 -3.01 11.17
N TYR A 89 1.95 -3.78 10.22
CA TYR A 89 1.59 -3.27 8.90
C TYR A 89 0.38 -2.34 8.98
N ILE A 90 -0.66 -2.72 9.73
CA ILE A 90 -1.83 -1.86 9.99
C ILE A 90 -1.39 -0.53 10.65
N HIS A 91 -0.51 -0.60 11.65
CA HIS A 91 0.01 0.59 12.32
C HIS A 91 0.77 1.53 11.37
N ASP A 92 1.63 0.96 10.52
CA ASP A 92 2.35 1.74 9.52
C ASP A 92 1.43 2.29 8.43
N MET A 93 0.43 1.53 7.96
CA MET A 93 -0.59 2.02 7.03
C MET A 93 -1.32 3.23 7.61
N GLU A 94 -1.67 3.22 8.89
CA GLU A 94 -2.30 4.36 9.56
C GLU A 94 -1.39 5.58 9.66
N LYS A 95 -0.07 5.41 9.88
CA LYS A 95 0.89 6.52 9.78
C LYS A 95 0.94 7.10 8.37
N VAL A 96 1.07 6.25 7.36
CA VAL A 96 1.15 6.67 5.95
C VAL A 96 -0.13 7.38 5.53
N LYS A 97 -1.29 6.84 5.90
CA LYS A 97 -2.60 7.45 5.67
C LYS A 97 -2.67 8.87 6.26
N LYS A 98 -2.17 9.08 7.49
CA LYS A 98 -2.09 10.42 8.10
C LYS A 98 -1.21 11.37 7.30
N VAL A 99 0.00 10.94 6.92
CA VAL A 99 0.93 11.76 6.12
C VAL A 99 0.32 12.16 4.77
N ILE A 100 -0.34 11.22 4.07
CA ILE A 100 -1.03 11.51 2.80
C ILE A 100 -2.20 12.45 3.05
N HIS A 101 -3.02 12.22 4.08
CA HIS A 101 -4.19 13.05 4.37
C HIS A 101 -3.82 14.50 4.75
N GLU A 102 -2.70 14.71 5.44
CA GLU A 102 -2.16 16.05 5.74
C GLU A 102 -1.85 16.84 4.45
N SER A 103 -1.38 16.15 3.40
CA SER A 103 -1.05 16.78 2.11
C SER A 103 -2.24 16.84 1.15
N PHE A 104 -3.21 15.92 1.31
CA PHE A 104 -4.30 15.69 0.35
C PHE A 104 -5.62 15.39 1.08
N SER A 105 -6.13 16.37 1.84
CA SER A 105 -7.31 16.19 2.71
C SER A 105 -8.60 15.78 1.98
N GLY A 106 -8.71 16.07 0.68
CA GLY A 106 -9.86 15.67 -0.15
C GLY A 106 -9.80 14.23 -0.69
N LEU A 107 -8.67 13.53 -0.57
CA LEU A 107 -8.54 12.17 -1.07
C LEU A 107 -9.14 11.15 -0.10
N LYS A 108 -9.97 10.27 -0.66
CA LYS A 108 -10.46 9.09 0.06
C LYS A 108 -9.39 8.01 0.06
N ILE A 109 -8.79 7.75 1.22
CA ILE A 109 -7.76 6.70 1.35
C ILE A 109 -8.44 5.37 1.73
N ARG A 110 -8.09 4.30 1.02
CA ARG A 110 -8.54 2.92 1.25
C ARG A 110 -7.33 2.06 1.58
N CYS A 111 -7.27 1.53 2.79
CA CYS A 111 -6.18 0.66 3.22
C CYS A 111 -6.57 -0.81 2.98
N ILE A 112 -5.79 -1.52 2.16
CA ILE A 112 -5.97 -2.94 1.86
C ILE A 112 -4.72 -3.70 2.29
N LEU A 113 -4.90 -4.76 3.08
CA LEU A 113 -3.83 -5.70 3.40
C LEU A 113 -3.98 -6.97 2.57
N ALA A 114 -3.00 -7.27 1.73
CA ALA A 114 -2.88 -8.53 1.01
C ALA A 114 -2.17 -9.56 1.90
N GLU A 115 -2.94 -10.44 2.52
CA GLU A 115 -2.46 -11.51 3.37
C GLU A 115 -1.96 -12.67 2.50
N MET A 116 -0.64 -12.80 2.41
CA MET A 116 0.03 -13.86 1.68
C MET A 116 0.21 -15.09 2.58
N HIS A 117 -0.65 -16.09 2.42
CA HIS A 117 -0.50 -17.38 3.12
C HIS A 117 0.38 -18.36 2.34
N SER A 118 0.35 -18.24 1.01
CA SER A 118 1.24 -18.94 0.07
C SER A 118 1.25 -18.18 -1.26
N PRO A 119 2.15 -18.50 -2.22
CA PRO A 119 2.15 -17.87 -3.54
C PRO A 119 0.83 -17.97 -4.31
N GLU A 120 0.01 -19.00 -4.03
CA GLU A 120 -1.29 -19.21 -4.68
C GLU A 120 -2.48 -18.79 -3.82
N ASN A 121 -2.25 -18.42 -2.55
CA ASN A 121 -3.30 -18.06 -1.61
C ASN A 121 -3.01 -16.69 -0.99
N ILE A 122 -3.55 -15.66 -1.64
CA ILE A 122 -3.45 -14.27 -1.22
C ILE A 122 -4.87 -13.73 -0.99
N GLN A 123 -5.15 -13.28 0.23
CA GLN A 123 -6.43 -12.68 0.59
C GLN A 123 -6.30 -11.17 0.74
N PHE A 124 -7.11 -10.40 0.02
CA PHE A 124 -7.17 -8.94 0.16
C PHE A 124 -8.22 -8.56 1.21
N VAL A 125 -7.77 -7.94 2.29
CA VAL A 125 -8.60 -7.51 3.42
C VAL A 125 -8.66 -5.99 3.46
N SER A 126 -9.87 -5.45 3.34
CA SER A 126 -10.10 -4.02 3.55
C SER A 126 -10.04 -3.69 5.04
N LEU A 127 -9.26 -2.67 5.38
CA LEU A 127 -9.16 -2.13 6.73
C LEU A 127 -10.13 -0.94 6.86
N ASN A 128 -10.91 -0.93 7.94
CA ASN A 128 -11.89 0.13 8.24
C ASN A 128 -11.22 1.40 8.77
#